data_AF-A0AAX1UN10-F1
#
_entry.id   AF-A0AAX1UN10-F1
#
_cell.length_a   1.000
_cell.length_b   1.000
_cell.length_c   1.000
_cell.angle_alpha   90.00
_cell.angle_beta   90.00
_cell.angle_gamma   90.00
#
_symmetry.space_group_name_H-M   'P 1'
#
loop_
_entity.id
_entity.type
_entity.pdbx_description
1 polymer ?
#
loop_
_entity_poly.entity_id
_entity_poly.type
_entity_poly.pdbx_seq_one_letter_code
_entity_poly.pdbx_strand_id
1 'polypeptide(L)'
;MTSRDRILKAFWHRSRKTFVPLLTREIEARVRPIAPHDLRSAIHHLVTGGLIKGARTNDNVDGFAYEVTEAGREEVAKIVGRVAA
;
A
#
# COMPACT_ATOMS: atom_id res chain seq x y z
N MET A 1 5.09 -1.41 -14.56
CA MET A 1 4.40 -1.22 -13.27
C MET A 1 5.43 -1.25 -12.17
N THR A 2 5.59 -0.11 -11.49
CA THR A 2 6.65 0.10 -10.46
C THR A 2 6.29 -0.58 -9.14
N SER A 3 7.26 -0.75 -8.23
CA SER A 3 7.01 -1.25 -6.86
C SER A 3 6.01 -0.37 -6.11
N ARG A 4 6.07 0.96 -6.35
CA ARG A 4 5.10 1.94 -5.85
C ARG A 4 3.66 1.60 -6.25
N ASP A 5 3.43 1.36 -7.55
CA ASP A 5 2.09 1.06 -8.07
C ASP A 5 1.55 -0.26 -7.50
N ARG A 6 2.42 -1.26 -7.35
CA ARG A 6 2.05 -2.56 -6.76
C ARG A 6 1.62 -2.41 -5.31
N ILE A 7 2.37 -1.65 -4.52
CA ILE A 7 2.05 -1.39 -3.11
C ILE A 7 0.73 -0.62 -2.99
N LEU A 8 0.55 0.47 -3.75
CA LEU A 8 -0.69 1.24 -3.73
C LEU A 8 -1.91 0.40 -4.13
N LYS A 9 -1.77 -0.42 -5.19
CA LYS A 9 -2.81 -1.34 -5.64
C LYS A 9 -3.13 -2.41 -4.59
N ALA A 10 -2.19 -2.79 -3.73
CA ALA A 10 -2.41 -3.82 -2.71
C ALA A 10 -3.50 -3.43 -1.72
N PHE A 11 -3.70 -2.13 -1.47
CA PHE A 11 -4.75 -1.61 -0.58
C PHE A 11 -6.15 -1.67 -1.19
N TRP A 12 -6.28 -1.81 -2.52
CA TRP A 12 -7.59 -1.90 -3.18
C TRP A 12 -8.14 -3.33 -3.12
N HIS A 13 -9.23 -3.50 -2.41
CA HIS A 13 -9.97 -4.76 -2.40
C HIS A 13 -10.93 -4.83 -3.59
N ARG A 14 -10.62 -5.65 -4.59
CA ARG A 14 -11.39 -5.73 -5.84
C ARG A 14 -12.88 -6.07 -5.64
N SER A 15 -13.21 -7.11 -4.88
CA SER A 15 -14.61 -7.56 -4.74
C SER A 15 -15.49 -6.60 -3.96
N ARG A 16 -14.96 -6.04 -2.87
CA ARG A 16 -15.66 -5.05 -2.03
C ARG A 16 -15.59 -3.62 -2.58
N LYS A 17 -14.82 -3.40 -3.65
CA LYS A 17 -14.55 -2.08 -4.26
C LYS A 17 -14.23 -1.01 -3.20
N THR A 18 -13.34 -1.35 -2.27
CA THR A 18 -12.99 -0.46 -1.15
C THR A 18 -11.51 -0.57 -0.80
N PHE A 19 -11.00 0.46 -0.11
CA PHE A 19 -9.64 0.48 0.42
C PHE A 19 -9.62 -0.17 1.81
N VAL A 20 -8.65 -1.06 2.03
CA VAL A 20 -8.46 -1.73 3.32
C VAL A 20 -7.12 -1.32 3.93
N PRO A 21 -7.06 -1.01 5.24
CA PRO A 21 -5.80 -0.88 5.94
C PRO A 21 -4.99 -2.18 5.85
N LEU A 22 -3.67 -2.09 5.81
CA LEU A 22 -2.79 -3.26 5.74
C LEU A 22 -1.61 -3.14 6.68
N LEU A 23 -1.25 -4.24 7.31
CA LEU A 23 0.00 -4.39 8.03
C LEU A 23 1.19 -4.53 7.07
N THR A 24 2.39 -4.16 7.52
CA THR A 24 3.64 -4.35 6.75
C THR A 24 3.75 -5.76 6.14
N ARG A 25 3.47 -6.79 6.95
CA ARG A 25 3.52 -8.20 6.53
C ARG A 25 2.51 -8.56 5.43
N GLU A 26 1.34 -7.91 5.43
CA GLU A 26 0.29 -8.14 4.44
C GLU A 26 0.65 -7.45 3.12
N ILE A 27 1.23 -6.25 3.18
CA ILE A 27 1.78 -5.56 2.01
C ILE A 27 2.88 -6.43 1.39
N GLU A 28 3.81 -6.92 2.21
CA GLU A 28 4.87 -7.83 1.77
C GLU A 28 4.28 -9.03 1.04
N ALA A 29 3.34 -9.75 1.66
CA ALA A 29 2.70 -10.92 1.06
C ALA A 29 2.03 -10.63 -0.29
N ARG A 30 1.42 -9.45 -0.47
CA ARG A 30 0.70 -9.07 -1.69
C ARG A 30 1.60 -8.57 -2.82
N VAL A 31 2.80 -8.08 -2.51
CA VAL A 31 3.68 -7.41 -3.49
C VAL A 31 4.83 -8.32 -3.97
N ARG A 32 4.99 -9.52 -3.40
CA ARG A 32 6.04 -10.47 -3.79
C ARG A 32 6.07 -10.78 -5.31
N PRO A 33 7.27 -11.01 -5.87
CA PRO A 33 8.58 -10.94 -5.23
C PRO A 33 9.10 -9.50 -5.10
N ILE A 34 9.43 -9.08 -3.86
CA ILE A 34 10.12 -7.82 -3.54
C ILE A 34 11.06 -8.10 -2.36
N ALA A 35 12.27 -7.55 -2.40
CA ALA A 35 13.18 -7.70 -1.27
C ALA A 35 12.67 -6.87 -0.07
N PRO A 36 12.82 -7.35 1.19
CA PRO A 36 12.28 -6.64 2.36
C PRO A 36 12.82 -5.21 2.53
N HIS A 37 14.07 -4.95 2.12
CA HIS A 37 14.66 -3.62 2.19
C HIS A 37 14.02 -2.65 1.20
N ASP A 38 13.80 -3.08 -0.05
CA ASP A 38 13.12 -2.31 -1.09
C ASP A 38 11.68 -1.99 -0.69
N LEU A 39 11.00 -2.96 -0.06
CA LEU A 39 9.65 -2.77 0.44
C LEU A 39 9.59 -1.66 1.49
N ARG A 40 10.48 -1.70 2.50
CA ARG A 40 10.52 -0.66 3.54
C ARG A 40 10.83 0.72 2.97
N SER A 41 11.80 0.81 2.05
CA SER A 41 12.12 2.06 1.36
C SER A 41 10.92 2.58 0.58
N ALA A 42 10.24 1.74 -0.20
CA ALA A 42 9.06 2.12 -0.97
C ALA A 42 7.89 2.56 -0.07
N ILE A 43 7.64 1.87 1.04
CA ILE A 43 6.64 2.29 2.04
C ILE A 43 7.02 3.64 2.63
N HIS A 44 8.29 3.85 2.99
CA HIS A 44 8.76 5.13 3.51
C HIS A 44 8.53 6.27 2.51
N HIS A 45 8.85 6.08 1.22
CA HIS A 45 8.58 7.05 0.16
C HIS A 45 7.08 7.34 -0.03
N LEU A 46 6.22 6.33 0.10
CA LEU A 46 4.77 6.51 0.02
C LEU A 46 4.22 7.29 1.23
N VAL A 47 4.80 7.09 2.42
CA VAL A 47 4.45 7.84 3.64
C VAL A 47 4.91 9.28 3.53
N THR A 48 6.17 9.53 3.20
CA THR A 48 6.71 10.90 3.08
C THR A 48 6.09 11.66 1.92
N GLY A 49 5.69 10.98 0.85
CA GLY A 49 4.90 11.54 -0.24
C GLY A 49 3.41 11.73 0.08
N GLY A 50 2.94 11.39 1.28
CA GLY A 50 1.56 11.61 1.72
C GLY A 50 0.50 10.73 1.05
N LEU A 51 0.91 9.64 0.39
CA LEU A 51 -0.01 8.73 -0.31
C LEU A 51 -0.57 7.64 0.60
N ILE A 52 0.18 7.29 1.66
CA ILE A 52 -0.28 6.43 2.74
C ILE A 52 0.09 7.06 4.08
N LYS A 53 -0.63 6.72 5.14
CA LYS A 53 -0.30 7.07 6.53
C LYS A 53 -0.13 5.80 7.34
N GLY A 54 0.89 5.77 8.21
CA GLY A 54 1.14 4.64 9.10
C GLY A 54 0.75 4.99 10.53
N ALA A 55 0.03 4.10 11.20
CA ALA A 55 -0.23 4.16 12.64
C ALA A 55 0.39 2.93 13.32
N ARG A 56 1.01 3.14 14.49
CA ARG A 56 1.43 2.03 15.34
C ARG A 56 0.20 1.30 15.86
N THR A 57 0.21 -0.03 15.80
CA THR A 57 -0.76 -0.89 16.45
C THR A 57 -0.22 -1.37 17.80
N ASN A 58 -1.10 -1.61 18.77
CA ASN A 58 -0.72 -2.14 20.09
C ASN A 58 -0.31 -3.62 20.06
N ASP A 59 -0.44 -4.31 18.93
CA ASP A 59 0.13 -5.64 18.73
C ASP A 59 1.65 -5.55 18.66
N ASN A 60 2.30 -5.96 19.75
CA ASN A 60 3.75 -6.03 19.88
C ASN A 60 4.38 -6.82 18.72
N VAL A 61 5.54 -6.31 18.26
CA VAL A 61 6.38 -6.79 17.15
C VAL A 61 5.93 -6.29 15.77
N ASP A 62 6.50 -5.16 15.34
CA ASP A 62 6.44 -4.63 13.96
C ASP A 62 5.05 -4.27 13.39
N GLY A 63 4.07 -4.08 14.28
CA GLY A 63 2.71 -3.70 13.94
C GLY A 63 2.57 -2.23 13.52
N PHE A 64 2.96 -1.90 12.29
CA PHE A 64 2.46 -0.69 11.63
C PHE A 64 1.31 -1.07 10.72
N ALA A 65 0.15 -0.46 10.95
CA ALA A 65 -0.97 -0.49 10.03
C ALA A 65 -0.88 0.75 9.13
N TYR A 66 -0.97 0.52 7.83
CA TYR A 66 -0.95 1.57 6.82
C TYR A 66 -2.34 1.74 6.22
N GLU A 67 -2.72 2.98 5.97
CA GLU A 67 -3.95 3.34 5.29
C GLU A 67 -3.64 4.25 4.11
N VAL A 68 -4.39 4.11 3.02
CA VAL A 68 -4.28 4.99 1.86
C VAL A 68 -4.99 6.31 2.14
N THR A 69 -4.29 7.43 1.89
CA THR A 69 -4.85 8.79 1.99
C THR A 69 -5.69 9.12 0.76
N GLU A 70 -6.46 10.21 0.77
CA GLU A 70 -7.22 10.65 -0.40
C GLU A 70 -6.33 10.79 -1.65
N ALA A 71 -5.15 11.41 -1.53
CA ALA A 71 -4.18 11.52 -2.61
C ALA A 71 -3.72 10.15 -3.12
N GLY A 72 -3.51 9.17 -2.23
CA GLY A 72 -3.20 7.80 -2.62
C GLY A 72 -4.36 7.10 -3.33
N ARG A 73 -5.62 7.39 -2.97
CA ARG A 73 -6.81 6.81 -3.63
C ARG A 73 -6.92 7.28 -5.07
N GLU A 74 -6.66 8.55 -5.34
CA GLU A 74 -6.62 9.09 -6.70
C GLU A 74 -5.55 8.40 -7.57
N GLU A 75 -4.37 8.17 -7.02
CA GLU A 75 -3.31 7.44 -7.72
C GLU A 75 -3.71 5.99 -8.01
N VAL A 76 -4.36 5.32 -7.04
CA VAL A 76 -4.89 3.96 -7.26
C VAL A 76 -5.99 3.94 -8.30
N ALA A 77 -6.87 4.94 -8.34
CA ALA A 77 -7.91 5.06 -9.35
C ALA A 77 -7.29 5.17 -10.76
N LYS A 78 -6.22 5.95 -10.92
CA LYS A 78 -5.45 6.02 -12.18
C LYS A 78 -4.84 4.67 -12.54
N ILE A 79 -4.30 3.94 -11.57
CA ILE A 79 -3.70 2.61 -11.78
C ILE A 79 -4.75 1.56 -12.18
N VAL A 80 -5.88 1.51 -11.47
CA VAL A 80 -6.96 0.53 -11.71
C VAL A 80 -7.71 0.85 -13.00
N GLY A 81 -8.00 2.13 -13.27
CA GLY A 81 -8.65 2.58 -14.50
C GLY A 81 -7.81 2.30 -15.75
N ARG A 82 -6.48 2.42 -15.67
CA ARG A 82 -5.56 2.04 -16.76
C ARG A 82 -5.50 0.54 -17.06
N VAL A 83 -6.04 -0.32 -16.19
CA VAL A 83 -6.08 -1.78 -16.38
C VAL A 83 -7.42 -2.24 -16.98
N ALA A 84 -8.43 -1.38 -16.98
CA ALA A 84 -9.77 -1.65 -17.53
C ALA A 84 -10.00 -1.07 -18.93
N ALA A 85 -9.00 -0.38 -19.50
CA ALA A 85 -8.97 0.12 -20.88
C ALA A 85 -8.06 -0.77 -21.73
#